data_AF-A0A0P7XFC9-F1
#
_entry.id   AF-A0A0P7XFC9-F1
#
_cell.length_a   1.000
_cell.length_b   1.000
_cell.length_c   1.000
_cell.angle_alpha   90.00
_cell.angle_beta   90.00
_cell.angle_gamma   90.00
#
_symmetry.space_group_name_H-M   'P 1'
#
loop_
_entity.id
_entity.type
_entity.pdbx_description
1 polymer ?
#
loop_
_entity_poly.entity_id
_entity_poly.type
_entity_poly.pdbx_seq_one_letter_code
_entity_poly.pdbx_strand_id
1 'polypeptide(L)'
;MVHFGMALLAQRIQTFYQWVLDNGDKRTDSWLLVYSPVPMTGIFILYLLSIWAGPKIMKNREPVNLKGVLIGYNFAMVGLSAYMFHEFLVTAWLANYSLLCQPVDYSNSALGMRMAKVCWWFFFSKVIELSDTFFFILRKKNSQLTFLHVYHHGTMIFNWWAGVKYVAGAFLIGVINTFVHIQFFILTIHTGYNYFAECDFPDSMNAVVLAYSISLIFLFSNFYYQNYLGKKSKKT
;
A
#
# COMPACT_ATOMS: atom_id res chain seq x y z
N MET A 1 31.58 30.79 1.65
CA MET A 1 31.43 29.46 1.00
C MET A 1 30.15 28.74 1.41
N VAL A 2 29.80 28.66 2.70
CA VAL A 2 28.57 27.99 3.20
C VAL A 2 27.26 28.64 2.70
N HIS A 3 27.16 29.98 2.69
CA HIS A 3 25.98 30.69 2.18
C HIS A 3 25.71 30.46 0.68
N PHE A 4 26.77 30.26 -0.12
CA PHE A 4 26.66 30.00 -1.55
C PHE A 4 26.19 28.55 -1.82
N GLY A 5 26.65 27.59 -1.02
CA GLY A 5 26.19 26.20 -1.09
C GLY A 5 24.71 26.02 -0.70
N MET A 6 24.24 26.76 0.31
CA MET A 6 22.83 26.73 0.73
C MET A 6 21.90 27.36 -0.31
N ALA A 7 22.32 28.46 -0.95
CA ALA A 7 21.56 29.09 -2.03
C ALA A 7 21.44 28.16 -3.26
N LEU A 8 22.53 27.47 -3.63
CA LEU A 8 22.52 26.50 -4.73
C LEU A 8 21.62 25.30 -4.44
N LEU A 9 21.63 24.79 -3.21
CA LEU A 9 20.75 23.71 -2.78
C LEU A 9 19.28 24.14 -2.82
N ALA A 10 18.96 25.32 -2.29
CA ALA A 10 17.59 25.86 -2.32
C ALA A 10 17.09 26.03 -3.76
N GLN A 11 17.94 26.52 -4.66
CA GLN A 11 17.60 26.65 -6.07
C GLN A 11 17.34 25.29 -6.73
N ARG A 12 18.17 24.28 -6.47
CA ARG A 12 17.96 22.92 -6.98
C ARG A 12 16.67 22.30 -6.46
N ILE A 13 16.37 22.46 -5.17
CA ILE A 13 15.12 21.99 -4.58
C ILE A 13 13.92 22.68 -5.24
N GLN A 14 13.99 23.99 -5.44
CA GLN A 14 12.92 24.73 -6.10
C GLN A 14 12.72 24.27 -7.54
N THR A 15 13.80 24.09 -8.31
CA THR A 15 13.71 23.60 -9.69
C THR A 15 13.11 22.19 -9.75
N PHE A 16 13.54 21.28 -8.87
CA PHE A 16 12.96 19.95 -8.78
C PHE A 16 11.48 19.99 -8.38
N TYR A 17 11.12 20.84 -7.41
CA TYR A 17 9.74 21.00 -6.99
C TYR A 17 8.83 21.49 -8.14
N GLN A 18 9.27 22.50 -8.89
CA GLN A 18 8.52 22.98 -10.06
C GLN A 18 8.41 21.89 -11.12
N TRP A 19 9.51 21.18 -11.40
CA TRP A 19 9.49 20.04 -12.34
C TRP A 19 8.45 18.98 -11.94
N VAL A 20 8.33 18.67 -10.65
CA VAL A 20 7.32 17.72 -10.14
C VAL A 20 5.88 18.22 -10.38
N LEU A 21 5.64 19.51 -10.22
CA LEU A 21 4.30 20.08 -10.44
C LEU A 21 3.95 20.12 -11.94
N ASP A 22 4.93 20.48 -12.77
CA ASP A 22 4.71 20.74 -14.20
C ASP A 22 4.55 19.46 -15.03
N ASN A 23 5.27 18.40 -14.69
CA ASN A 23 5.29 17.15 -15.47
C ASN A 23 4.22 16.13 -15.07
N GLY A 24 3.32 16.48 -14.13
CA GLY A 24 2.21 15.63 -13.75
C GLY A 24 1.05 15.62 -14.75
N ASP A 25 0.27 14.54 -14.72
CA ASP A 25 -1.03 14.43 -15.38
C ASP A 25 -2.01 15.47 -14.83
N LYS A 26 -2.30 16.49 -15.64
CA LYS A 26 -3.14 17.63 -15.26
C LYS A 26 -4.57 17.24 -14.88
N ARG A 27 -5.04 16.06 -15.27
CA ARG A 27 -6.38 15.57 -14.92
C ARG A 27 -6.54 15.34 -13.41
N THR A 28 -5.44 15.00 -12.74
CA THR A 28 -5.45 14.60 -11.32
C THR A 28 -4.98 15.73 -10.39
N ASP A 29 -4.55 16.88 -10.91
CA ASP A 29 -3.99 17.99 -10.12
C ASP A 29 -4.95 18.53 -9.04
N SER A 30 -6.26 18.53 -9.32
CA SER A 30 -7.27 18.98 -8.36
C SER A 30 -7.61 17.94 -7.28
N TRP A 31 -7.09 16.72 -7.39
CA TRP A 31 -7.47 15.63 -6.51
C TRP A 31 -6.70 15.67 -5.20
N LEU A 32 -7.39 15.21 -4.15
CA LEU A 32 -6.88 15.22 -2.79
C LEU A 32 -5.52 14.48 -2.71
N LEU A 33 -4.53 15.16 -2.12
CA LEU A 33 -3.15 14.70 -1.92
C LEU A 33 -2.31 14.48 -3.20
N VAL A 34 -2.80 14.85 -4.39
CA VAL A 34 -2.07 14.61 -5.65
C VAL A 34 -1.25 15.81 -6.11
N TYR A 35 -1.80 17.04 -5.99
CA TYR A 35 -1.21 18.26 -6.55
C TYR A 35 0.30 18.38 -6.32
N SER A 36 0.72 18.20 -5.05
CA SER A 36 2.08 18.39 -4.58
C SER A 36 2.54 17.19 -3.74
N PRO A 37 3.84 16.85 -3.73
CA PRO A 37 4.38 15.81 -2.85
C PRO A 37 4.41 16.23 -1.37
N VAL A 38 4.30 17.54 -1.07
CA VAL A 38 4.48 18.08 0.28
C VAL A 38 3.51 17.48 1.32
N PRO A 39 2.20 17.40 1.07
CA PRO A 39 1.28 16.73 2.00
C PRO A 39 1.65 15.26 2.24
N MET A 40 2.12 14.56 1.20
CA MET A 40 2.52 13.15 1.33
C MET A 40 3.78 12.98 2.17
N THR A 41 4.77 13.83 1.95
CA THR A 41 5.96 13.90 2.80
C THR A 41 5.59 14.21 4.24
N GLY A 42 4.63 15.11 4.48
CA GLY A 42 4.11 15.41 5.82
C GLY A 42 3.48 14.20 6.50
N ILE A 43 2.62 13.46 5.79
CA ILE A 43 2.02 12.21 6.29
C ILE A 43 3.10 11.17 6.61
N PHE A 44 4.10 11.01 5.74
CA PHE A 44 5.19 10.08 5.96
C PHE A 44 6.05 10.44 7.18
N ILE A 45 6.35 11.72 7.38
CA ILE A 45 7.07 12.18 8.57
C ILE A 45 6.24 11.89 9.83
N LEU A 46 4.94 12.18 9.82
CA LEU A 46 4.04 11.86 10.93
C LEU A 46 4.00 10.35 11.22
N TYR A 47 3.99 9.53 10.17
CA TYR A 47 4.07 8.07 10.27
C TYR A 47 5.37 7.60 10.93
N LEU A 48 6.52 8.14 10.54
CA LEU A 48 7.80 7.80 11.17
C LEU A 48 7.87 8.30 12.62
N LEU A 49 7.36 9.49 12.89
CA LEU A 49 7.26 10.04 14.24
C LEU A 49 6.38 9.17 15.13
N SER A 50 5.29 8.61 14.60
CA SER A 50 4.43 7.71 15.37
C SER A 50 5.11 6.38 15.68
N ILE A 51 5.87 5.82 14.76
CA ILE A 51 6.68 4.61 15.01
C ILE A 51 7.74 4.87 16.09
N TRP A 52 8.36 6.05 16.07
CA TRP A 52 9.40 6.40 17.03
C TRP A 52 8.85 6.77 18.42
N ALA A 53 7.78 7.56 18.48
CA ALA A 53 7.19 8.07 19.72
C ALA A 53 6.15 7.12 20.32
N GLY A 54 5.35 6.47 19.48
CA GLY A 54 4.20 5.66 19.87
C GLY A 54 4.53 4.55 20.87
N PRO A 55 5.50 3.67 20.59
CA PRO A 55 5.91 2.63 21.54
C PRO A 55 6.44 3.20 22.87
N LYS A 56 7.10 4.37 22.84
CA LYS A 56 7.60 5.04 24.06
C LYS A 56 6.45 5.59 24.90
N ILE A 57 5.47 6.24 24.26
CA ILE A 57 4.26 6.76 24.92
C ILE A 57 3.44 5.61 25.52
N MET A 58 3.33 4.50 24.79
CA MET A 58 2.59 3.33 25.24
C MET A 58 3.32 2.50 26.30
N LYS A 59 4.61 2.73 26.58
CA LYS A 59 5.39 1.92 27.54
C LYS A 59 4.67 1.74 28.88
N ASN A 60 4.19 2.85 29.45
CA ASN A 60 3.52 2.90 30.76
C ASN A 60 1.98 2.94 30.68
N ARG A 61 1.39 2.59 29.53
CA ARG A 61 -0.06 2.56 29.33
C ARG A 61 -0.53 1.13 29.06
N GLU A 62 -1.74 0.79 29.46
CA GLU A 62 -2.35 -0.48 29.07
C GLU A 62 -2.67 -0.52 27.56
N PRO A 63 -2.64 -1.71 26.91
CA PRO A 63 -2.99 -1.83 25.50
C PRO A 63 -4.47 -1.47 25.29
N VAL A 64 -4.74 -0.68 24.26
CA VAL A 64 -6.11 -0.22 23.97
C VAL A 64 -6.93 -1.35 23.36
N ASN A 65 -8.13 -1.59 23.88
CA ASN A 65 -9.06 -2.54 23.29
C ASN A 65 -9.75 -1.93 22.05
N LEU A 66 -9.20 -2.25 20.88
CA LEU A 66 -9.69 -1.75 19.59
C LEU A 66 -10.41 -2.83 18.77
N LYS A 67 -10.85 -3.95 19.38
CA LYS A 67 -11.38 -5.11 18.64
C LYS A 67 -12.52 -4.72 17.67
N GLY A 68 -13.53 -3.98 18.15
CA GLY A 68 -14.64 -3.53 17.31
C GLY A 68 -14.21 -2.58 16.19
N VAL A 69 -13.28 -1.66 16.48
CA VAL A 69 -12.73 -0.72 15.49
C VAL A 69 -11.98 -1.47 14.39
N LEU A 70 -11.13 -2.44 14.74
CA LEU A 70 -10.39 -3.24 13.76
C LEU A 70 -11.33 -4.09 12.89
N ILE A 71 -12.41 -4.63 13.45
CA ILE A 71 -13.40 -5.37 12.67
C ILE A 71 -14.01 -4.45 11.60
N GLY A 72 -14.54 -3.29 12.00
CA GLY A 72 -15.13 -2.32 11.07
C GLY A 72 -14.13 -1.82 10.02
N TYR A 73 -12.91 -1.49 10.46
CA TYR A 73 -11.83 -1.07 9.59
C TYR A 73 -11.48 -2.12 8.53
N ASN A 74 -11.28 -3.38 8.93
CA ASN A 74 -10.90 -4.43 7.98
C ASN A 74 -12.04 -4.73 6.99
N PHE A 75 -13.31 -4.73 7.45
CA PHE A 75 -14.46 -4.85 6.55
C PHE A 75 -14.54 -3.69 5.54
N ALA A 76 -14.30 -2.45 5.99
CA ALA A 76 -14.30 -1.29 5.11
C ALA A 76 -13.17 -1.36 4.07
N MET A 77 -11.96 -1.78 4.46
CA MET A 77 -10.83 -1.96 3.55
C MET A 77 -11.10 -3.01 2.47
N VAL A 78 -11.93 -4.00 2.78
CA VAL A 78 -12.29 -5.04 1.82
C VAL A 78 -13.40 -4.61 0.90
N GLY A 79 -14.41 -3.90 1.42
CA GLY A 79 -15.39 -3.23 0.57
C GLY A 79 -14.70 -2.30 -0.42
N LEU A 80 -13.71 -1.52 0.04
CA LEU A 80 -12.89 -0.66 -0.81
C LEU A 80 -12.08 -1.48 -1.82
N SER A 81 -11.45 -2.58 -1.42
CA SER A 81 -10.68 -3.45 -2.32
C SER A 81 -11.56 -4.11 -3.39
N ALA A 82 -12.74 -4.59 -3.03
CA ALA A 82 -13.72 -5.17 -3.95
C ALA A 82 -14.24 -4.13 -4.94
N TYR A 83 -14.55 -2.91 -4.46
CA TYR A 83 -14.92 -1.78 -5.31
C TYR A 83 -13.82 -1.46 -6.32
N MET A 84 -12.57 -1.30 -5.87
CA MET A 84 -11.45 -1.00 -6.75
C MET A 84 -11.22 -2.11 -7.77
N PHE A 85 -11.25 -3.37 -7.34
CA PHE A 85 -11.11 -4.53 -8.23
C PHE A 85 -12.19 -4.53 -9.32
N HIS A 86 -13.45 -4.33 -8.94
CA HIS A 86 -14.56 -4.20 -9.89
C HIS A 86 -14.35 -3.04 -10.87
N GLU A 87 -14.02 -1.85 -10.37
CA GLU A 87 -13.81 -0.67 -11.22
C GLU A 87 -12.65 -0.85 -12.19
N PHE A 88 -11.54 -1.42 -11.75
CA PHE A 88 -10.43 -1.75 -12.64
C PHE A 88 -10.91 -2.70 -13.75
N LEU A 89 -11.53 -3.83 -13.39
CA LEU A 89 -11.96 -4.86 -14.36
C LEU A 89 -12.97 -4.32 -15.36
N VAL A 90 -14.02 -3.67 -14.88
CA VAL A 90 -15.08 -3.14 -15.76
C VAL A 90 -14.53 -2.06 -16.67
N THR A 91 -13.68 -1.16 -16.16
CA THR A 91 -13.10 -0.10 -16.99
C THR A 91 -12.18 -0.67 -18.07
N ALA A 92 -11.33 -1.65 -17.72
CA ALA A 92 -10.45 -2.30 -18.69
C ALA A 92 -11.21 -3.12 -19.74
N TRP A 93 -12.28 -3.81 -19.33
CA TRP A 93 -13.15 -4.54 -20.25
C TRP A 93 -13.84 -3.60 -21.24
N LEU A 94 -14.48 -2.54 -20.74
CA LEU A 94 -15.17 -1.56 -21.58
C LEU A 94 -14.23 -0.80 -22.52
N ALA A 95 -12.98 -0.60 -22.10
CA ALA A 95 -11.96 0.07 -22.90
C ALA A 95 -11.13 -0.89 -23.78
N ASN A 96 -11.45 -2.19 -23.81
CA ASN A 96 -10.73 -3.24 -24.55
C ASN A 96 -9.22 -3.24 -24.31
N TYR A 97 -8.81 -3.17 -23.04
CA TYR A 97 -7.39 -3.11 -22.66
C TYR A 97 -6.64 -4.39 -23.01
N SER A 98 -5.43 -4.24 -23.52
CA SER A 98 -4.49 -5.35 -23.64
C SER A 98 -3.93 -5.74 -22.27
N LEU A 99 -3.88 -7.05 -21.98
CA LEU A 99 -3.27 -7.58 -20.76
C LEU A 99 -1.73 -7.59 -20.79
N LEU A 100 -1.12 -7.31 -21.95
CA LEU A 100 0.34 -7.32 -22.12
C LEU A 100 0.93 -5.91 -22.03
N CYS A 101 0.44 -5.00 -22.88
CA CYS A 101 0.93 -3.63 -22.95
C CYS A 101 -0.24 -2.71 -23.32
N GLN A 102 -0.67 -1.91 -22.35
CA GLN A 102 -1.71 -0.92 -22.54
C GLN A 102 -1.14 0.47 -22.25
N PRO A 103 -1.13 1.40 -23.23
CA PRO A 103 -0.72 2.77 -22.98
C PRO A 103 -1.73 3.49 -22.10
N VAL A 104 -1.26 4.47 -21.32
CA VAL A 104 -2.13 5.31 -20.50
C VAL A 104 -2.93 6.24 -21.40
N ASP A 105 -4.25 6.21 -21.27
CA ASP A 105 -5.13 7.22 -21.86
C ASP A 105 -5.08 8.49 -20.98
N TYR A 106 -4.38 9.53 -21.48
CA TYR A 106 -4.30 10.85 -20.83
C TYR A 106 -5.43 11.81 -21.23
N SER A 107 -6.42 11.36 -22.01
CA SER A 107 -7.57 12.18 -22.37
C SER A 107 -8.56 12.32 -21.20
N ASN A 108 -9.48 13.29 -21.32
CA ASN A 108 -10.62 13.43 -20.42
C ASN A 108 -11.82 12.54 -20.83
N SER A 109 -11.56 11.43 -21.52
CA SER A 109 -12.61 10.46 -21.87
C SER A 109 -13.27 9.89 -20.61
N ALA A 110 -14.54 9.47 -20.72
CA ALA A 110 -15.25 8.90 -19.57
C ALA A 110 -14.53 7.67 -18.99
N LEU A 111 -13.97 6.81 -19.85
CA LEU A 111 -13.24 5.61 -19.46
C LEU A 111 -11.83 5.93 -18.91
N GLY A 112 -11.10 6.87 -19.54
CA GLY A 112 -9.80 7.33 -19.06
C GLY A 112 -9.89 7.98 -17.68
N MET A 113 -10.89 8.84 -17.47
CA MET A 113 -11.16 9.45 -16.16
C MET A 113 -11.63 8.43 -15.13
N ARG A 114 -12.40 7.41 -15.53
CA ARG A 114 -12.80 6.31 -14.64
C ARG A 114 -11.60 5.50 -14.17
N MET A 115 -10.68 5.16 -15.09
CA MET A 115 -9.44 4.46 -14.76
C MET A 115 -8.56 5.30 -13.82
N ALA A 116 -8.37 6.59 -14.13
CA ALA A 116 -7.60 7.49 -13.28
C ALA A 116 -8.19 7.59 -11.86
N LYS A 117 -9.52 7.67 -11.73
CA LYS A 117 -10.21 7.70 -10.42
C LYS A 117 -9.96 6.44 -9.59
N VAL A 118 -10.01 5.26 -10.20
CA VAL A 118 -9.73 4.02 -9.45
C VAL A 118 -8.25 3.91 -9.09
N CYS A 119 -7.32 4.40 -9.93
CA CYS A 119 -5.91 4.55 -9.55
C CYS A 119 -5.74 5.50 -8.33
N TRP A 120 -6.52 6.58 -8.26
CA TRP A 120 -6.51 7.48 -7.10
C TRP A 120 -7.05 6.80 -5.84
N TRP A 121 -8.18 6.07 -5.93
CA TRP A 121 -8.69 5.27 -4.81
C TRP A 121 -7.67 4.23 -4.35
N PHE A 122 -6.96 3.62 -5.29
CA PHE A 122 -5.90 2.67 -5.00
C PHE A 122 -4.78 3.33 -4.20
N PHE A 123 -4.26 4.47 -4.65
CA PHE A 123 -3.28 5.27 -3.90
C PHE A 123 -3.81 5.65 -2.51
N PHE A 124 -5.04 6.16 -2.43
CA PHE A 124 -5.62 6.60 -1.17
C PHE A 124 -5.80 5.45 -0.18
N SER A 125 -6.10 4.24 -0.66
CA SER A 125 -6.14 3.04 0.19
C SER A 125 -4.79 2.77 0.87
N LYS A 126 -3.65 3.06 0.22
CA LYS A 126 -2.31 2.94 0.81
C LYS A 126 -2.03 3.96 1.90
N VAL A 127 -2.62 5.15 1.79
CA VAL A 127 -2.60 6.13 2.88
C VAL A 127 -3.41 5.63 4.07
N ILE A 128 -4.57 5.02 3.83
CA ILE A 128 -5.40 4.43 4.90
C ILE A 128 -4.69 3.25 5.57
N GLU A 129 -4.02 2.38 4.81
CA GLU A 129 -3.27 1.22 5.33
C GLU A 129 -2.11 1.60 6.26
N LEU A 130 -1.62 2.85 6.23
CA LEU A 130 -0.68 3.33 7.25
C LEU A 130 -1.25 3.18 8.67
N SER A 131 -2.58 3.18 8.81
CA SER A 131 -3.26 3.03 10.09
C SER A 131 -3.10 1.67 10.77
N ASP A 132 -2.76 0.63 10.02
CA ASP A 132 -2.40 -0.68 10.59
C ASP A 132 -1.27 -0.54 11.61
N THR A 133 -0.30 0.31 11.28
CA THR A 133 0.86 0.59 12.13
C THR A 133 0.44 1.29 13.42
N PHE A 134 -0.50 2.25 13.34
CA PHE A 134 -1.06 2.90 14.53
C PHE A 134 -1.79 1.89 15.41
N PHE A 135 -2.58 0.97 14.81
CA PHE A 135 -3.26 -0.08 15.56
C PHE A 135 -2.29 -1.06 16.24
N PHE A 136 -1.18 -1.42 15.59
CA PHE A 136 -0.15 -2.26 16.21
C PHE A 136 0.46 -1.58 17.45
N ILE A 137 0.79 -0.29 17.34
CA ILE A 137 1.35 0.50 18.44
C ILE A 137 0.37 0.58 19.61
N LEU A 138 -0.89 0.98 19.36
CA LEU A 138 -1.90 1.16 20.40
C LEU A 138 -2.26 -0.16 21.12
N ARG A 139 -2.14 -1.30 20.44
CA ARG A 139 -2.35 -2.64 21.00
C ARG A 139 -1.09 -3.26 21.60
N LYS A 140 0.04 -2.54 21.63
CA LYS A 140 1.36 -3.04 22.06
C LYS A 140 1.84 -4.29 21.29
N LYS A 141 1.47 -4.41 20.01
CA LYS A 141 1.89 -5.53 19.13
C LYS A 141 3.15 -5.16 18.33
N ASN A 142 4.20 -4.73 19.04
CA ASN A 142 5.43 -4.25 18.42
C ASN A 142 6.18 -5.32 17.60
N SER A 143 5.93 -6.61 17.82
CA SER A 143 6.47 -7.69 16.97
C SER A 143 5.99 -7.62 15.51
N GLN A 144 4.85 -6.97 15.26
CA GLN A 144 4.32 -6.75 13.90
C GLN A 144 4.97 -5.54 13.21
N LEU A 145 5.63 -4.64 13.97
CA LEU A 145 6.37 -3.49 13.45
C LEU A 145 7.76 -3.90 12.96
N THR A 146 7.79 -4.74 11.94
CA THR A 146 9.05 -5.21 11.32
C THR A 146 9.62 -4.15 10.37
N PHE A 147 10.92 -4.26 10.06
CA PHE A 147 11.54 -3.45 9.00
C PHE A 147 10.77 -3.59 7.67
N LEU A 148 10.37 -4.82 7.32
CA LEU A 148 9.66 -5.09 6.08
C LEU A 148 8.31 -4.37 6.04
N HIS A 149 7.56 -4.38 7.14
CA HIS A 149 6.28 -3.66 7.27
C HIS A 149 6.47 -2.15 7.02
N VAL A 150 7.40 -1.53 7.76
CA VAL A 150 7.65 -0.08 7.67
C VAL A 150 8.19 0.30 6.30
N TYR A 151 9.11 -0.48 5.74
CA TYR A 151 9.66 -0.26 4.39
C TYR A 151 8.56 -0.39 3.32
N HIS A 152 7.73 -1.43 3.40
CA HIS A 152 6.62 -1.63 2.48
C HIS A 152 5.63 -0.46 2.53
N HIS A 153 5.05 -0.17 3.70
CA HIS A 153 4.06 0.90 3.83
C HIS A 153 4.64 2.28 3.53
N GLY A 154 5.89 2.54 3.91
CA GLY A 154 6.59 3.78 3.62
C GLY A 154 6.88 3.99 2.13
N THR A 155 7.29 2.94 1.40
CA THR A 155 7.58 3.07 -0.04
C THR A 155 6.32 3.07 -0.89
N MET A 156 5.30 2.31 -0.50
CA MET A 156 4.03 2.20 -1.24
C MET A 156 3.34 3.55 -1.40
N ILE A 157 3.28 4.38 -0.37
CA ILE A 157 2.61 5.70 -0.48
C ILE A 157 3.26 6.61 -1.53
N PHE A 158 4.59 6.62 -1.66
CA PHE A 158 5.28 7.44 -2.65
C PHE A 158 5.21 6.85 -4.05
N ASN A 159 5.35 5.53 -4.17
CA ASN A 159 5.25 4.83 -5.45
C ASN A 159 3.87 5.03 -6.08
N TRP A 160 2.80 4.88 -5.29
CA TRP A 160 1.43 5.02 -5.78
C TRP A 160 1.01 6.48 -5.95
N TRP A 161 1.54 7.40 -5.14
CA TRP A 161 1.40 8.84 -5.39
C TRP A 161 2.00 9.22 -6.75
N ALA A 162 3.23 8.76 -7.05
CA ALA A 162 3.86 8.98 -8.35
C ALA A 162 3.07 8.31 -9.48
N GLY A 163 2.51 7.12 -9.22
CA GLY A 163 1.61 6.44 -10.15
C GLY A 163 0.42 7.31 -10.57
N VAL A 164 -0.26 7.93 -9.60
CA VAL A 164 -1.41 8.82 -9.87
C VAL A 164 -0.99 10.18 -10.43
N LYS A 165 0.16 10.70 -10.01
CA LYS A 165 0.66 11.99 -10.48
C LYS A 165 1.14 11.93 -11.93
N TYR A 166 1.73 10.82 -12.39
CA TYR A 166 2.38 10.76 -13.69
C TYR A 166 1.76 9.75 -14.67
N VAL A 167 1.19 8.64 -14.17
CA VAL A 167 0.76 7.50 -15.01
C VAL A 167 -0.60 6.95 -14.55
N ALA A 168 -1.58 7.84 -14.35
CA ALA A 168 -2.94 7.53 -13.91
C ALA A 168 -3.75 6.76 -14.99
N GLY A 169 -3.36 5.51 -15.19
CA GLY A 169 -3.94 4.56 -16.14
C GLY A 169 -3.33 3.15 -16.06
N ALA A 170 -2.33 2.95 -15.18
CA ALA A 170 -1.69 1.66 -14.96
C ALA A 170 -2.65 0.66 -14.28
N PHE A 171 -3.32 -0.15 -15.10
CA PHE A 171 -4.39 -1.06 -14.71
C PHE A 171 -3.89 -2.38 -14.08
N LEU A 172 -2.93 -3.07 -14.70
CA LEU A 172 -2.57 -4.44 -14.32
C LEU A 172 -2.01 -4.56 -12.90
N ILE A 173 -1.18 -3.60 -12.49
CA ILE A 173 -0.59 -3.60 -11.14
C ILE A 173 -1.69 -3.34 -10.09
N GLY A 174 -2.65 -2.46 -10.39
CA GLY A 174 -3.81 -2.19 -9.53
C GLY A 174 -4.71 -3.42 -9.37
N VAL A 175 -5.01 -4.13 -10.46
CA VAL A 175 -5.81 -5.38 -10.41
C VAL A 175 -5.12 -6.46 -9.61
N ILE A 176 -3.85 -6.75 -9.88
CA ILE A 176 -3.11 -7.81 -9.16
C ILE A 176 -3.06 -7.50 -7.68
N ASN A 177 -2.82 -6.24 -7.31
CA ASN A 177 -2.71 -5.85 -5.92
C ASN A 177 -4.06 -5.93 -5.20
N THR A 178 -5.14 -5.40 -5.78
CA THR A 178 -6.49 -5.51 -5.19
C THR A 178 -6.95 -6.96 -5.06
N PHE A 179 -6.65 -7.81 -6.03
CA PHE A 179 -6.90 -9.25 -5.96
C PHE A 179 -6.15 -9.92 -4.80
N VAL A 180 -4.86 -9.61 -4.62
CA VAL A 180 -4.06 -10.13 -3.50
C VAL A 180 -4.59 -9.65 -2.15
N HIS A 181 -5.06 -8.40 -2.02
CA HIS A 181 -5.66 -7.90 -0.79
C HIS A 181 -7.00 -8.58 -0.45
N ILE A 182 -7.85 -8.82 -1.46
CA ILE A 182 -9.09 -9.59 -1.30
C ILE A 182 -8.74 -11.01 -0.83
N GLN A 183 -7.76 -11.66 -1.47
CA GLN A 183 -7.30 -13.00 -1.12
C GLN A 183 -6.73 -13.05 0.31
N PHE A 184 -5.88 -12.09 0.68
CA PHE A 184 -5.31 -11.99 2.03
C PHE A 184 -6.39 -11.80 3.10
N PHE A 185 -7.42 -11.01 2.83
CA PHE A 185 -8.52 -10.81 3.77
C PHE A 185 -9.40 -12.04 3.91
N ILE A 186 -9.75 -12.70 2.80
CA ILE A 186 -10.51 -13.97 2.83
C ILE A 186 -9.74 -15.00 3.65
N LEU A 187 -8.43 -15.11 3.46
CA LEU A 187 -7.55 -15.98 4.25
C LEU A 187 -7.52 -15.56 5.73
N THR A 188 -7.44 -14.28 6.03
CA THR A 188 -7.42 -13.75 7.42
C THR A 188 -8.74 -14.01 8.15
N ILE A 189 -9.89 -13.86 7.49
CA ILE A 189 -11.20 -14.22 8.04
C ILE A 189 -11.27 -15.73 8.29
N HIS A 190 -10.84 -16.53 7.33
CA HIS A 190 -10.91 -17.98 7.43
C HIS A 190 -10.03 -18.52 8.57
N THR A 191 -8.79 -18.03 8.69
CA THR A 191 -7.89 -18.37 9.81
C THR A 191 -8.38 -17.78 11.14
N GLY A 192 -8.95 -16.57 11.13
CA GLY A 192 -9.51 -15.94 12.32
C GLY A 192 -10.74 -16.68 12.85
N TYR A 193 -11.62 -17.14 11.97
CA TYR A 193 -12.82 -17.92 12.32
C TYR A 193 -12.44 -19.30 12.90
N ASN A 194 -11.46 -19.98 12.30
CA ASN A 194 -10.93 -21.26 12.80
C ASN A 194 -10.24 -21.14 14.17
N TYR A 195 -9.86 -19.94 14.61
CA TYR A 195 -9.28 -19.71 15.94
C TYR A 195 -10.35 -19.49 17.03
N PHE A 196 -11.60 -19.19 16.64
CA PHE A 196 -12.70 -18.90 17.58
C PHE A 196 -13.83 -19.94 17.55
N ALA A 197 -13.85 -20.84 16.57
CA ALA A 197 -14.83 -21.91 16.47
C ALA A 197 -14.11 -23.27 16.60
N GLU A 198 -14.32 -23.98 17.71
CA GLU A 198 -14.04 -25.42 17.78
C GLU A 198 -14.98 -26.12 16.79
N CYS A 199 -14.50 -26.39 15.56
CA CYS A 199 -15.31 -26.96 14.50
C CYS A 199 -14.56 -28.06 13.75
N ASP A 200 -15.22 -29.20 13.55
CA ASP A 200 -14.83 -30.28 12.63
C ASP A 200 -14.97 -29.80 11.17
N PHE A 201 -14.01 -29.00 10.71
CA PHE A 201 -13.95 -28.54 9.32
C PHE A 201 -13.09 -29.50 8.49
N PRO A 202 -13.47 -29.86 7.24
CA PRO A 202 -12.77 -30.89 6.48
C PRO A 202 -11.32 -30.48 6.15
N ASP A 203 -10.39 -31.32 6.59
CA ASP A 203 -8.94 -31.13 6.49
C ASP A 203 -8.44 -30.89 5.05
N SER A 204 -9.18 -31.33 4.03
CA SER A 204 -8.83 -31.12 2.63
C SER A 204 -8.88 -29.65 2.20
N MET A 205 -9.82 -28.86 2.73
CA MET A 205 -9.90 -27.42 2.43
C MET A 205 -8.85 -26.63 3.22
N ASN A 206 -8.63 -26.98 4.49
CA ASN A 206 -7.51 -26.46 5.26
C ASN A 206 -6.17 -26.81 4.59
N ALA A 207 -6.02 -28.00 4.01
CA ALA A 207 -4.81 -28.42 3.29
C ALA A 207 -4.58 -27.68 1.98
N VAL A 208 -5.63 -27.39 1.20
CA VAL A 208 -5.52 -26.58 -0.03
C VAL A 208 -5.13 -25.13 0.31
N VAL A 209 -5.74 -24.56 1.35
CA VAL A 209 -5.42 -23.22 1.85
C VAL A 209 -4.02 -23.17 2.47
N LEU A 210 -3.61 -24.21 3.20
CA LEU A 210 -2.28 -24.38 3.74
C LEU A 210 -1.25 -24.54 2.61
N ALA A 211 -1.55 -25.29 1.55
CA ALA A 211 -0.68 -25.44 0.38
C ALA A 211 -0.49 -24.11 -0.37
N TYR A 212 -1.58 -23.35 -0.57
CA TYR A 212 -1.51 -22.01 -1.17
C TYR A 212 -0.70 -21.04 -0.29
N SER A 213 -0.95 -21.03 1.02
CA SER A 213 -0.22 -20.21 1.98
C SER A 213 1.26 -20.61 2.08
N ILE A 214 1.57 -21.91 2.07
CA ILE A 214 2.94 -22.45 2.03
C ILE A 214 3.64 -22.05 0.73
N SER A 215 2.95 -22.04 -0.41
CA SER A 215 3.54 -21.60 -1.68
C SER A 215 3.94 -20.11 -1.64
N LEU A 216 3.11 -19.27 -1.03
CA LEU A 216 3.41 -17.85 -0.85
C LEU A 216 4.56 -17.66 0.14
N ILE A 217 4.54 -18.38 1.27
CA ILE A 217 5.64 -18.37 2.24
C ILE A 217 6.94 -18.87 1.60
N PHE A 218 6.92 -19.89 0.76
CA PHE A 218 8.08 -20.39 0.04
C PHE A 218 8.62 -19.36 -0.96
N LEU A 219 7.74 -18.70 -1.73
CA LEU A 219 8.09 -17.61 -2.64
C LEU A 219 8.73 -16.42 -1.90
N PHE A 220 8.12 -15.98 -0.80
CA PHE A 220 8.65 -14.89 0.02
C PHE A 220 9.91 -15.29 0.78
N SER A 221 10.04 -16.55 1.23
CA SER A 221 11.24 -17.08 1.89
C SER A 221 12.39 -17.28 0.92
N ASN A 222 12.11 -17.71 -0.31
CA ASN A 222 13.10 -17.79 -1.39
C ASN A 222 13.57 -16.40 -1.81
N PHE A 223 12.64 -15.45 -1.95
CA PHE A 223 12.97 -14.03 -2.14
C PHE A 223 13.82 -13.48 -0.99
N TYR A 224 13.46 -13.77 0.26
CA TYR A 224 14.19 -13.34 1.46
C TYR A 224 15.59 -13.97 1.51
N TYR A 225 15.70 -15.27 1.26
CA TYR A 225 16.96 -15.98 1.25
C TYR A 225 17.89 -15.44 0.17
N GLN A 226 17.43 -15.30 -1.07
CA GLN A 226 18.26 -14.80 -2.16
C GLN A 226 18.73 -13.35 -1.96
N ASN A 227 17.88 -12.48 -1.40
CA ASN A 227 18.17 -11.06 -1.29
C ASN A 227 18.83 -10.64 0.03
N TYR A 228 18.59 -11.36 1.13
CA TYR A 228 19.07 -10.97 2.47
C TYR A 228 20.10 -11.94 3.06
N LEU A 229 20.07 -13.24 2.71
CA LEU A 229 20.99 -14.24 3.27
C LEU A 229 22.04 -14.75 2.25
N GLY A 230 21.68 -14.89 0.98
CA GLY A 230 22.54 -15.42 -0.09
C GLY A 230 23.72 -14.52 -0.43
N LYS A 231 23.62 -13.20 -0.20
CA LYS A 231 24.75 -12.26 -0.33
C LYS A 231 25.77 -12.35 0.81
N LYS A 232 25.41 -12.92 1.97
CA LYS A 232 26.36 -13.15 3.07
C LYS A 232 27.30 -14.33 2.81
N SER A 233 26.96 -15.25 1.92
CA SER A 233 27.78 -16.46 1.64
C SER A 233 28.87 -16.28 0.57
N LYS A 234 28.89 -15.15 -0.17
CA LYS A 234 29.93 -14.87 -1.19
C LYS A 234 31.00 -13.86 -0.74
N LYS A 235 31.06 -13.54 0.56
CA LYS A 235 32.04 -12.60 1.15
C LYS A 235 32.85 -13.20 2.30
N THR A 236 33.03 -14.52 2.28
CA THR A 236 34.03 -15.27 3.03
C THR A 236 34.82 -16.10 2.05
#